data_AF-A0A8H8JRF3-F1
#
_entry.id   AF-A0A8H8JRF3-F1
#
_cell.length_a   1.000
_cell.length_b   1.000
_cell.length_c   1.000
_cell.angle_alpha   90.00
_cell.angle_beta   90.00
_cell.angle_gamma   90.00
#
_symmetry.space_group_name_H-M   'P 1'
#
loop_
_entity.id
_entity.type
_entity.pdbx_description
1 polymer ?
#
loop_
_entity_poly.entity_id
_entity_poly.type
_entity_poly.pdbx_seq_one_letter_code
_entity_poly.pdbx_strand_id
1 'polypeptide(L)'
;MQHTFCKKNWAWDYFERNNTKYRTDRTHWSAWCKGCLRFRIATLKEDDEGLVLSGHIQRSRSEEEVINQAMDPEHAICGKIRNLHLHLAKCPHVEAQVRHHAALDRGLSRQHTSAVTQPASQVDTLHVNQEWFETSLCRTAASAGWSWNSINDPEFRRMMKGMRPDLEIPD
;
A
#
# COMPACT_ATOMS: atom_id res chain seq x y z
N MET A 1 35.86 -5.19 6.35
CA MET A 1 34.58 -5.04 7.10
C MET A 1 33.46 -5.14 6.08
N GLN A 2 32.73 -6.25 6.07
CA GLN A 2 31.67 -6.50 5.08
C GLN A 2 30.46 -5.63 5.44
N HIS A 3 30.16 -4.63 4.61
CA HIS A 3 28.91 -3.88 4.68
C HIS A 3 27.79 -4.85 4.31
N THR A 4 27.08 -5.36 5.31
CA THR A 4 25.80 -6.05 5.11
C THR A 4 24.85 -5.05 4.46
N PHE A 5 24.59 -5.24 3.16
CA PHE A 5 23.56 -4.52 2.42
C PHE A 5 22.19 -4.89 3.02
N CYS A 6 21.78 -4.18 4.06
CA CYS A 6 20.40 -4.21 4.53
C CYS A 6 19.54 -3.72 3.37
N LYS A 7 18.85 -4.64 2.70
CA LYS A 7 17.95 -4.35 1.58
C LYS A 7 16.94 -3.30 2.04
N LYS A 8 17.09 -2.07 1.54
CA LYS A 8 16.18 -0.97 1.85
C LYS A 8 14.77 -1.40 1.40
N ASN A 9 13.80 -1.29 2.30
CA ASN A 9 12.41 -1.60 1.95
C ASN A 9 11.95 -0.65 0.83
N TRP A 10 11.27 -1.20 -0.18
CA TRP A 10 10.87 -0.50 -1.41
C TRP A 10 10.00 0.73 -1.15
N ALA A 11 9.24 0.76 -0.05
CA ALA A 11 8.37 1.88 0.27
C ALA A 11 9.16 3.18 0.37
N TRP A 12 10.39 3.13 0.87
CA TRP A 12 11.24 4.30 1.02
C TRP A 12 11.66 4.98 -0.30
N ASP A 13 11.39 4.37 -1.45
CA ASP A 13 11.65 5.04 -2.73
C ASP A 13 10.59 6.13 -3.01
N TYR A 14 9.44 6.05 -2.34
CA TYR A 14 8.33 7.00 -2.42
C TYR A 14 8.30 8.03 -1.29
N PHE A 15 9.25 7.99 -0.36
CA PHE A 15 9.34 8.94 0.75
C PHE A 15 10.67 9.69 0.74
N GLU A 16 10.59 10.95 1.15
CA GLU A 16 11.74 11.76 1.52
C GLU A 16 11.94 11.70 3.03
N ARG A 17 13.20 11.65 3.49
CA ARG A 17 13.53 11.55 4.92
C ARG A 17 14.46 12.68 5.29
N ASN A 18 14.10 13.45 6.31
CA ASN A 18 15.04 14.37 6.92
C ASN A 18 15.74 13.73 8.13
N ASN A 19 16.78 14.38 8.64
CA ASN A 19 17.45 13.95 9.87
C ASN A 19 16.72 14.42 11.13
N THR A 20 15.38 14.56 11.11
CA THR A 20 14.59 14.88 12.31
C THR A 20 13.74 13.69 12.75
N LYS A 21 13.67 13.52 14.08
CA LYS A 21 12.87 12.47 14.70
C LYS A 21 11.39 12.79 14.59
N TYR A 22 10.55 11.76 14.51
CA TYR A 22 9.12 11.92 14.35
C TYR A 22 8.45 12.37 15.64
N ARG A 23 8.16 13.66 15.77
CA ARG A 23 7.46 14.25 16.94
C ARG A 23 8.14 13.83 18.26
N THR A 24 7.42 13.10 19.12
CA THR A 24 7.92 12.56 20.39
C THR A 24 8.60 11.18 20.24
N ASP A 25 8.47 10.52 19.09
CA ASP A 25 9.09 9.22 18.79
C ASP A 25 10.58 9.41 18.45
N ARG A 26 11.45 9.06 19.40
CA ARG A 26 12.92 9.11 19.23
C ARG A 26 13.48 7.95 18.41
N THR A 27 12.69 6.90 18.20
CA THR A 27 13.13 5.68 17.52
C THR A 27 13.00 5.77 16.00
N HIS A 28 12.03 6.54 15.51
CA HIS A 28 11.76 6.65 14.07
C HIS A 28 12.00 8.06 13.54
N TRP A 29 12.45 8.12 12.28
CA TRP A 29 12.63 9.36 11.55
C TRP A 29 11.32 9.84 10.94
N SER A 30 11.19 11.15 10.76
CA SER A 30 10.12 11.75 9.98
C SER A 30 10.28 11.43 8.49
N ALA A 31 9.17 11.15 7.83
CA ALA A 31 9.12 10.86 6.41
C ALA A 31 7.99 11.66 5.73
N TRP A 32 8.22 12.13 4.51
CA TRP A 32 7.22 12.83 3.70
C TRP A 32 7.01 12.06 2.42
N CYS A 33 5.75 11.76 2.08
CA CYS A 33 5.46 11.12 0.80
C CYS A 33 5.80 12.08 -0.33
N LYS A 34 6.62 11.66 -1.29
CA LYS A 34 7.05 12.49 -2.43
C LYS A 34 5.87 13.00 -3.26
N GLY A 35 4.84 12.17 -3.43
CA GLY A 35 3.59 12.55 -4.09
C GLY A 35 2.85 13.69 -3.39
N CYS A 36 2.58 13.54 -2.08
CA CYS A 36 1.99 14.60 -1.25
C CYS A 36 2.84 15.87 -1.23
N LEU A 37 4.17 15.72 -1.17
CA LEU A 37 5.09 16.85 -1.13
C LEU A 37 5.02 17.65 -2.43
N ARG A 38 5.07 16.98 -3.59
CA ARG A 38 4.91 17.62 -4.91
C ARG A 38 3.57 18.35 -5.02
N PHE A 39 2.48 17.68 -4.63
CA PHE A 39 1.15 18.27 -4.65
C PHE A 39 1.10 19.54 -3.79
N ARG A 40 1.60 19.48 -2.55
CA ARG A 40 1.61 20.65 -1.66
C ARG A 40 2.50 21.79 -2.16
N ILE A 41 3.66 21.48 -2.73
CA ILE A 41 4.52 22.50 -3.36
C ILE A 41 3.77 23.19 -4.50
N ALA A 42 3.06 22.43 -5.34
CA ALA A 42 2.26 22.99 -6.43
C ALA A 42 1.14 23.91 -5.88
N THR A 43 0.37 23.44 -4.89
CA THR A 43 -0.68 24.25 -4.25
C THR A 43 -0.12 25.54 -3.65
N LEU A 44 1.02 25.49 -2.95
CA LEU A 44 1.63 26.68 -2.37
C LEU A 44 2.08 27.68 -3.44
N LYS A 45 2.59 27.20 -4.59
CA LYS A 45 2.96 28.06 -5.72
C LYS A 45 1.72 28.70 -6.36
N GLU A 46 0.67 27.93 -6.59
CA GLU A 46 -0.62 28.43 -7.12
C GLU A 46 -1.26 29.47 -6.19
N ASP A 47 -1.23 29.23 -4.87
CA ASP A 47 -1.71 30.17 -3.86
C ASP A 47 -0.91 31.49 -3.88
N ASP A 48 0.42 31.42 -3.97
CA ASP A 48 1.28 32.60 -4.07
C ASP A 48 0.99 33.40 -5.34
N GLU A 49 0.84 32.74 -6.48
CA GLU A 49 0.48 33.37 -7.74
C GLU A 49 -0.87 34.10 -7.63
N GLY A 50 -1.87 33.46 -7.01
CA GLY A 50 -3.17 34.07 -6.73
C GLY A 50 -3.08 35.31 -5.82
N LEU A 51 -2.23 35.25 -4.78
CA LEU A 51 -2.01 36.36 -3.85
C LEU A 51 -1.24 37.54 -4.51
N VAL A 52 -0.30 37.25 -5.40
CA VAL A 52 0.40 38.29 -6.19
C VAL A 52 -0.56 38.97 -7.15
N LEU A 53 -1.34 38.19 -7.91
CA LEU A 53 -2.30 38.72 -8.89
C LEU A 53 -3.38 39.60 -8.23
N SER A 54 -3.79 39.26 -7.02
CA SER A 54 -4.76 40.05 -6.24
C SER A 54 -4.16 41.21 -5.46
N GLY A 55 -2.83 41.40 -5.51
CA GLY A 55 -2.12 42.49 -4.83
C GLY A 55 -1.99 42.34 -3.31
N HIS A 56 -2.25 41.16 -2.75
CA HIS A 56 -2.10 40.89 -1.31
C HIS A 56 -0.63 40.74 -0.90
N ILE A 57 0.21 40.22 -1.80
CA ILE A 57 1.66 40.12 -1.61
C ILE A 57 2.39 40.72 -2.80
N GLN A 58 3.57 41.29 -2.56
CA GLN A 58 4.38 41.90 -3.63
C GLN A 58 5.13 40.87 -4.48
N ARG A 59 5.51 39.73 -3.88
CA ARG A 59 6.29 38.68 -4.54
C ARG A 59 5.92 37.30 -3.99
N SER A 60 6.01 36.27 -4.82
CA SER A 60 5.91 34.87 -4.40
C SER A 60 7.08 34.47 -3.51
N ARG A 61 6.89 33.42 -2.70
CA ARG A 61 7.97 32.80 -1.93
C ARG A 61 9.04 32.22 -2.87
N SER A 62 10.27 32.18 -2.39
CA SER A 62 11.35 31.45 -3.06
C SER A 62 11.10 29.94 -3.03
N GLU A 63 11.73 29.19 -3.94
CA GLU A 63 11.55 27.74 -4.01
C GLU A 63 11.94 27.02 -2.71
N GLU A 64 13.02 27.48 -2.05
CA GLU A 64 13.46 26.93 -0.76
C GLU A 64 12.43 27.17 0.34
N GLU A 65 11.84 28.37 0.42
CA GLU A 65 10.77 28.69 1.38
C GLU A 65 9.54 27.80 1.15
N VAL A 66 9.14 27.60 -0.10
CA VAL A 66 8.01 26.72 -0.45
C VAL A 66 8.30 25.27 -0.05
N ILE A 67 9.50 24.74 -0.31
CA ILE A 67 9.87 23.37 0.07
C ILE A 67 9.87 23.22 1.61
N ASN A 68 10.50 24.16 2.33
CA ASN A 68 10.54 24.13 3.79
C ASN A 68 9.14 24.16 4.40
N GLN A 69 8.25 24.99 3.86
CA GLN A 69 6.86 25.05 4.29
C GLN A 69 6.06 23.80 3.90
N ALA A 70 6.33 23.19 2.74
CA ALA A 70 5.68 21.96 2.33
C ALA A 70 6.11 20.76 3.21
N MET A 71 7.35 20.77 3.73
CA MET A 71 7.89 19.79 4.68
C MET A 71 7.52 20.06 6.15
N ASP A 72 6.37 20.70 6.37
CA ASP A 72 5.79 20.94 7.68
C ASP A 72 5.67 19.65 8.52
N PRO A 73 6.16 19.65 9.79
CA PRO A 73 6.09 18.51 10.71
C PRO A 73 4.70 17.94 10.96
N GLU A 74 3.64 18.73 10.79
CA GLU A 74 2.27 18.26 10.98
C GLU A 74 1.89 17.17 9.97
N HIS A 75 2.47 17.27 8.77
CA HIS A 75 2.25 16.37 7.65
C HIS A 75 3.31 15.27 7.53
N ALA A 76 4.27 15.25 8.45
CA ALA A 76 5.23 14.17 8.55
C ALA A 76 4.52 12.86 8.89
N ILE A 77 5.06 11.77 8.37
CA ILE A 77 4.64 10.40 8.64
C ILE A 77 5.77 9.72 9.41
N CYS A 78 5.40 8.93 10.41
CA CYS A 78 6.37 8.13 11.15
C CYS A 78 7.03 7.10 10.22
N GLY A 79 8.36 7.09 10.14
CA GLY A 79 9.17 6.22 9.26
C GLY A 79 9.10 4.71 9.53
N LYS A 80 8.13 4.22 10.31
CA LYS A 80 7.83 2.79 10.44
C LYS A 80 7.30 2.27 9.10
N ILE A 81 7.87 1.18 8.57
CA ILE A 81 7.45 0.58 7.28
C ILE A 81 5.93 0.36 7.22
N ARG A 82 5.32 -0.14 8.31
CA ARG A 82 3.86 -0.30 8.41
C ARG A 82 3.10 0.99 8.13
N ASN A 83 3.58 2.12 8.64
CA ASN A 83 2.94 3.43 8.46
C ASN A 83 3.16 3.97 7.05
N LEU A 84 4.35 3.73 6.47
CA LEU A 84 4.62 4.06 5.07
C LEU A 84 3.66 3.32 4.14
N HIS A 85 3.50 2.00 4.31
CA HIS A 85 2.55 1.21 3.52
C HIS A 85 1.10 1.65 3.76
N LEU A 86 0.73 2.00 5.00
CA LEU A 86 -0.62 2.49 5.33
C LEU A 86 -0.93 3.78 4.59
N HIS A 87 0.03 4.70 4.52
CA HIS A 87 -0.10 5.92 3.74
C HIS A 87 -0.17 5.63 2.24
N LEU A 88 0.80 4.89 1.68
CA LEU A 88 0.84 4.58 0.25
C LEU A 88 -0.44 3.91 -0.24
N ALA A 89 -1.01 2.97 0.53
CA ALA A 89 -2.25 2.31 0.14
C ALA A 89 -3.46 3.25 -0.02
N LYS A 90 -3.43 4.44 0.60
CA LYS A 90 -4.53 5.41 0.62
C LYS A 90 -4.22 6.72 -0.12
N CYS A 91 -2.95 7.00 -0.41
CA CYS A 91 -2.52 8.30 -0.90
C CYS A 91 -3.01 8.55 -2.33
N PRO A 92 -3.80 9.61 -2.60
CA PRO A 92 -4.29 9.90 -3.95
C PRO A 92 -3.18 10.43 -4.88
N HIS A 93 -2.07 10.90 -4.32
CA HIS A 93 -0.95 11.52 -5.06
C HIS A 93 0.15 10.53 -5.44
N VAL A 94 -0.08 9.22 -5.29
CA VAL A 94 0.81 8.17 -5.79
C VAL A 94 0.09 7.29 -6.80
N GLU A 95 0.85 6.68 -7.70
CA GLU A 95 0.34 5.84 -8.78
C GLU A 95 -0.51 4.68 -8.24
N ALA A 96 -1.55 4.31 -8.98
CA ALA A 96 -2.49 3.26 -8.57
C ALA A 96 -1.79 1.91 -8.31
N GLN A 97 -0.77 1.57 -9.11
CA GLN A 97 0.02 0.35 -8.93
C GLN A 97 0.73 0.33 -7.57
N VAL A 98 1.30 1.46 -7.15
CA VAL A 98 1.99 1.62 -5.87
C VAL A 98 1.01 1.48 -4.71
N ARG A 99 -0.18 2.07 -4.83
CA ARG A 99 -1.25 1.90 -3.83
C ARG A 99 -1.66 0.45 -3.68
N HIS A 100 -1.85 -0.25 -4.80
CA HIS A 100 -2.22 -1.66 -4.82
C HIS A 100 -1.13 -2.54 -4.18
N HIS A 101 0.13 -2.35 -4.56
CA HIS A 101 1.27 -3.08 -3.98
C HIS A 101 1.37 -2.87 -2.46
N ALA A 102 1.25 -1.61 -2.00
CA ALA A 102 1.21 -1.31 -0.57
C ALA A 102 0.03 -1.96 0.16
N ALA A 103 -1.14 -2.06 -0.50
CA ALA A 103 -2.32 -2.71 0.07
C ALA A 103 -2.12 -4.23 0.24
N LEU A 104 -1.51 -4.90 -0.75
CA LEU A 104 -1.16 -6.32 -0.67
C LEU A 104 -0.18 -6.61 0.47
N ASP A 105 0.89 -5.82 0.59
CA ASP A 105 1.88 -5.98 1.66
C ASP A 105 1.28 -5.79 3.06
N ARG A 106 0.25 -4.95 3.19
CA ARG A 106 -0.50 -4.82 4.46
C ARG A 106 -1.34 -6.05 4.78
N GLY A 107 -1.90 -6.69 3.76
CA GLY A 107 -2.65 -7.95 3.91
C GLY A 107 -1.74 -9.07 4.42
N LEU A 108 -0.56 -9.21 3.83
CA LEU A 108 0.44 -10.21 4.22
C LEU A 108 0.96 -9.99 5.64
N SER A 109 1.23 -8.74 6.03
CA SER A 109 1.73 -8.44 7.38
C SER A 109 0.69 -8.70 8.49
N ARG A 110 -0.60 -8.75 8.18
CA ARG A 110 -1.68 -9.05 9.16
C ARG A 110 -1.84 -10.54 9.45
N GLN A 111 -1.36 -11.43 8.57
CA GLN A 111 -1.54 -12.87 8.75
C GLN A 111 -0.58 -13.51 9.77
N HIS A 112 0.46 -12.79 10.20
CA HIS A 112 1.44 -13.32 11.16
C HIS A 112 1.12 -13.05 12.64
N THR A 113 0.12 -12.23 12.96
CA THR A 113 -0.28 -11.98 14.36
C THR A 113 -1.80 -11.96 14.49
N SER A 114 -2.29 -12.98 15.18
CA SER A 114 -3.66 -13.19 15.70
C SER A 114 -4.52 -14.25 14.99
N ALA A 115 -4.73 -15.31 15.77
CA ALA A 115 -5.81 -16.27 15.66
C ALA A 115 -7.20 -15.59 15.56
N VAL A 116 -8.07 -16.22 14.77
CA VAL A 116 -9.52 -16.39 14.98
C VAL A 116 -10.31 -15.11 15.31
N THR A 117 -10.96 -14.56 14.28
CA THR A 117 -12.42 -14.40 14.13
C THR A 117 -12.66 -13.31 13.09
N GLN A 118 -13.09 -13.68 11.88
CA GLN A 118 -13.54 -12.73 10.87
C GLN A 118 -15.05 -12.52 11.00
N PRO A 119 -15.55 -11.27 11.01
CA PRO A 119 -16.95 -11.00 10.72
C PRO A 119 -17.16 -10.98 9.21
N ALA A 120 -18.18 -11.70 8.76
CA ALA A 120 -18.63 -11.76 7.38
C ALA A 120 -19.26 -10.44 6.93
N SER A 121 -18.75 -9.85 5.84
CA SER A 121 -19.40 -8.91 4.91
C SER A 121 -18.29 -8.26 4.08
N GLN A 122 -18.31 -8.16 2.75
CA GLN A 122 -19.40 -8.13 1.79
C GLN A 122 -18.98 -8.94 0.56
N VAL A 123 -19.85 -9.82 0.10
CA VAL A 123 -19.68 -10.56 -1.15
C VAL A 123 -20.19 -9.66 -2.27
N ASP A 124 -19.29 -8.88 -2.86
CA ASP A 124 -19.51 -8.43 -4.23
C ASP A 124 -19.73 -9.69 -5.07
N THR A 125 -20.81 -9.70 -5.86
CA THR A 125 -21.16 -10.81 -6.74
C THR A 125 -20.13 -10.88 -7.85
N LEU A 126 -18.95 -11.40 -7.51
CA LEU A 126 -17.86 -11.67 -8.43
C LEU A 126 -18.40 -12.67 -9.44
N HIS A 127 -18.41 -12.28 -10.70
CA HIS A 127 -18.57 -13.18 -11.81
C HIS A 127 -17.42 -14.19 -11.75
N VAL A 128 -17.66 -15.34 -11.11
CA VAL A 128 -16.66 -16.39 -10.91
C VAL A 128 -16.42 -17.04 -12.26
N ASN A 129 -15.37 -16.57 -12.96
CA ASN A 129 -14.88 -17.19 -14.18
C ASN A 129 -13.85 -18.31 -13.85
N GLN A 130 -13.57 -19.14 -14.85
CA GLN A 130 -12.65 -20.27 -14.76
C GLN A 130 -11.25 -19.84 -14.26
N GLU A 131 -10.72 -18.74 -14.78
CA GLU A 131 -9.40 -18.21 -14.41
C GLU A 131 -9.29 -17.83 -12.92
N TRP A 132 -10.32 -17.16 -12.38
CA TRP A 132 -10.39 -16.83 -10.96
C TRP A 132 -10.48 -18.10 -10.10
N PHE A 133 -11.24 -19.10 -10.56
CA PHE A 133 -11.41 -20.36 -9.85
C PHE A 133 -10.09 -21.13 -9.73
N GLU A 134 -9.38 -21.32 -10.84
CA GLU A 134 -8.08 -21.99 -10.87
C GLU A 134 -7.07 -21.27 -9.97
N THR A 135 -6.97 -19.94 -10.10
CA THR A 135 -6.06 -19.14 -9.29
C THR A 135 -6.37 -19.25 -7.80
N SER A 136 -7.66 -19.25 -7.45
CA SER A 136 -8.12 -19.35 -6.05
C SER A 136 -7.90 -20.76 -5.48
N LEU A 137 -8.15 -21.80 -6.27
CA LEU A 137 -7.94 -23.19 -5.88
C LEU A 137 -6.45 -23.47 -5.64
N CYS A 138 -5.58 -23.06 -6.56
CA CYS A 138 -4.13 -23.23 -6.43
C CYS A 138 -3.56 -22.48 -5.21
N ARG A 139 -3.99 -21.23 -4.97
CA ARG A 139 -3.59 -20.46 -3.78
C ARG A 139 -4.06 -21.13 -2.50
N THR A 140 -5.30 -21.61 -2.48
CA THR A 140 -5.88 -22.27 -1.30
C THR A 140 -5.14 -23.57 -1.00
N ALA A 141 -4.86 -24.38 -2.03
CA ALA A 141 -4.11 -25.61 -1.88
C ALA A 141 -2.70 -25.36 -1.32
N ALA A 142 -1.97 -24.39 -1.88
CA ALA A 142 -0.65 -24.01 -1.39
C ALA A 142 -0.71 -23.52 0.07
N SER A 143 -1.72 -22.71 0.42
CA SER A 143 -1.89 -22.18 1.78
C SER A 143 -2.29 -23.25 2.79
N ALA A 144 -3.11 -24.23 2.39
CA ALA A 144 -3.60 -25.29 3.25
C ALA A 144 -2.66 -26.51 3.30
N GLY A 145 -1.58 -26.49 2.53
CA GLY A 145 -0.66 -27.62 2.40
C GLY A 145 -1.29 -28.83 1.69
N TRP A 146 -2.29 -28.60 0.84
CA TRP A 146 -2.90 -29.68 0.06
C TRP A 146 -1.96 -30.11 -1.06
N SER A 147 -1.79 -31.42 -1.19
CA SER A 147 -1.07 -31.99 -2.32
C SER A 147 -1.94 -31.95 -3.58
N TRP A 148 -1.32 -31.95 -4.76
CA TRP A 148 -2.04 -32.06 -6.01
C TRP A 148 -2.88 -33.35 -6.09
N ASN A 149 -2.38 -34.44 -5.50
CA ASN A 149 -3.13 -35.69 -5.38
C ASN A 149 -4.43 -35.54 -4.57
N SER A 150 -4.47 -34.64 -3.59
CA SER A 150 -5.68 -34.36 -2.80
C SER A 150 -6.73 -33.59 -3.60
N ILE A 151 -6.31 -32.76 -4.56
CA ILE A 151 -7.20 -32.02 -5.48
C ILE A 151 -7.69 -32.95 -6.59
N ASN A 152 -6.86 -33.89 -7.02
CA ASN A 152 -7.20 -34.92 -8.00
C ASN A 152 -7.94 -36.12 -7.41
N ASP A 153 -8.25 -36.09 -6.12
CA ASP A 153 -9.06 -37.10 -5.47
C ASP A 153 -10.47 -37.17 -6.11
N PRO A 154 -10.97 -38.37 -6.50
CA PRO A 154 -12.27 -38.50 -7.15
C PRO A 154 -13.46 -38.01 -6.31
N GLU A 155 -13.39 -38.13 -4.98
CA GLU A 155 -14.45 -37.65 -4.08
C GLU A 155 -14.43 -36.12 -3.99
N PHE A 156 -13.24 -35.51 -3.92
CA PHE A 156 -13.09 -34.06 -4.00
C PHE A 156 -13.64 -33.50 -5.33
N ARG A 157 -13.26 -34.11 -6.46
CA ARG A 157 -13.76 -33.70 -7.78
C ARG A 157 -15.28 -33.86 -7.89
N ARG A 158 -15.84 -34.93 -7.34
CA ARG A 158 -17.31 -35.14 -7.31
C ARG A 158 -18.01 -34.08 -6.48
N MET A 159 -17.49 -33.78 -5.29
CA MET A 159 -18.03 -32.72 -4.42
C MET A 159 -18.03 -31.37 -5.12
N MET A 160 -16.89 -30.99 -5.70
CA MET A 160 -16.74 -29.70 -6.40
C MET A 160 -17.65 -29.58 -7.61
N LYS A 161 -17.81 -30.64 -8.40
CA LYS A 161 -18.75 -30.68 -9.54
C LYS A 161 -20.21 -30.54 -9.09
N GLY A 162 -20.56 -31.02 -7.90
CA GLY A 162 -21.89 -30.82 -7.30
C GLY A 162 -22.13 -29.37 -6.87
N MET A 163 -21.08 -28.67 -6.42
CA MET A 163 -21.18 -27.27 -6.00
C MET A 163 -21.10 -26.28 -7.16
N ARG A 164 -20.27 -26.58 -8.16
CA ARG A 164 -19.97 -25.73 -9.33
C ARG A 164 -19.83 -26.60 -10.59
N PRO A 165 -20.96 -26.97 -11.22
CA PRO A 165 -20.94 -27.82 -12.42
C PRO A 165 -20.41 -27.09 -13.66
N ASP A 166 -20.35 -25.76 -13.60
CA ASP A 166 -19.91 -24.84 -14.64
C ASP A 166 -18.39 -24.66 -14.73
N LEU A 167 -17.64 -25.18 -13.77
CA LEU A 167 -16.20 -24.98 -13.65
C LEU A 167 -15.44 -26.30 -13.75
N GLU A 168 -14.29 -26.26 -14.41
CA GLU A 168 -13.38 -27.40 -14.54
C GLU A 168 -12.28 -27.32 -13.48
N ILE A 169 -11.92 -28.46 -12.89
CA ILE A 169 -10.79 -28.53 -11.96
C ILE A 169 -9.53 -28.69 -12.82
N PRO A 170 -8.50 -27.85 -12.62
CA PRO A 170 -7.24 -27.97 -13.35
C PRO A 170 -6.59 -29.34 -13.08
N ASP A 171 -6.02 -29.92 -14.13
CA ASP A 171 -5.35 -31.24 -14.08
C ASP A 171 -3.91 -31.19 -13.53
#